data_AF-K1SPZ6-F1
#
_entry.id   AF-K1SPZ6-F1
#
_cell.length_a   1.000
_cell.length_b   1.000
_cell.length_c   1.000
_cell.angle_alpha   90.00
_cell.angle_beta   90.00
_cell.angle_gamma   90.00
#
_symmetry.space_group_name_H-M   'P 1'
#
loop_
_entity.id
_entity.type
_entity.pdbx_description
1 polymer ?
#
loop_
_entity_poly.entity_id
_entity_poly.type
_entity_poly.pdbx_seq_one_letter_code
_entity_poly.pdbx_strand_id
1 'polypeptide(L)' 'MTNKGKSELDIRSMQMFTMGLQVNLKKSKIQPGETVKMKVTAVAADLKKSRVRHPRILMITNDPEHAKVVVKINVQ' A
#
# COMPACT_ATOMS: atom_id res chain seq x y z
N MET A 1 -6.95 5.36 -3.10
CA MET A 1 -6.23 5.26 -4.39
C MET A 1 -7.25 5.29 -5.50
N THR A 2 -6.92 5.85 -6.65
CA THR A 2 -7.84 5.98 -7.78
C THR A 2 -7.13 5.47 -9.02
N ASN A 3 -7.76 4.56 -9.76
CA ASN A 3 -7.24 4.13 -11.06
C ASN A 3 -7.55 5.21 -12.10
N LYS A 4 -6.51 5.93 -12.55
CA LYS A 4 -6.62 6.96 -13.60
C LYS A 4 -6.31 6.43 -15.00
N GLY A 5 -5.98 5.15 -15.13
CA GLY A 5 -5.67 4.49 -16.39
C GLY A 5 -6.93 4.14 -17.18
N LYS A 6 -6.72 3.50 -18.34
CA LYS A 6 -7.77 3.06 -19.27
C LYS A 6 -8.14 1.58 -19.12
N SER A 7 -7.40 0.83 -18.30
CA SER A 7 -7.58 -0.61 -18.05
C SER A 7 -7.69 -0.91 -16.56
N GLU A 8 -8.15 -2.12 -16.23
CA GLU A 8 -8.19 -2.59 -14.84
C GLU A 8 -6.78 -2.55 -14.22
N LEU A 9 -6.67 -1.86 -13.08
CA LEU A 9 -5.48 -1.86 -12.25
C LEU A 9 -5.57 -3.04 -11.29
N ASP A 10 -4.57 -3.91 -11.34
CA ASP A 10 -4.45 -5.10 -10.51
C ASP A 10 -3.29 -4.95 -9.53
N ILE A 11 -3.63 -4.92 -8.24
CA ILE A 11 -2.68 -4.94 -7.13
C ILE A 11 -2.26 -6.40 -6.89
N ARG A 12 -1.14 -6.79 -7.51
CA ARG A 12 -0.63 -8.17 -7.49
C ARG A 12 -0.12 -8.59 -6.13
N SER A 13 0.54 -7.68 -5.42
CA SER A 13 1.02 -7.96 -4.06
C SER A 13 1.25 -6.68 -3.27
N MET A 14 1.16 -6.82 -1.94
CA MET A 14 1.55 -5.78 -0.98
C MET A 14 2.47 -6.41 0.05
N GLN A 15 3.65 -5.80 0.27
CA GLN A 15 4.63 -6.26 1.24
C GLN A 15 4.90 -5.16 2.27
N MET A 16 4.89 -5.53 3.54
CA MET A 16 5.23 -4.63 4.64
C MET A 16 6.69 -4.87 5.03
N PHE A 17 7.50 -3.81 5.03
CA PHE A 17 8.91 -3.90 5.47
C PHE A 17 9.10 -3.59 6.95
N THR A 18 8.03 -3.21 7.65
CA THR A 18 8.09 -2.64 8.98
C THR A 18 7.14 -3.38 9.90
N MET A 19 7.67 -3.88 11.01
CA MET A 19 6.88 -4.57 12.03
C MET A 19 5.88 -3.60 12.65
N GLY A 20 4.66 -4.06 12.89
CA GLY A 20 3.58 -3.22 13.40
C GLY A 20 2.81 -2.43 12.33
N LEU A 21 3.15 -2.57 11.04
CA LEU A 21 2.28 -2.12 9.97
C LEU A 21 1.39 -3.26 9.48
N GLN A 22 0.10 -2.96 9.30
CA GLN A 22 -0.85 -3.84 8.63
C GLN A 22 -1.56 -3.05 7.54
N VAL A 23 -1.83 -3.71 6.41
CA VAL A 23 -2.57 -3.13 5.29
C VAL A 23 -3.73 -4.03 4.95
N ASN A 24 -4.90 -3.43 4.76
CA ASN A 24 -6.06 -4.09 4.23
C ASN A 24 -6.61 -3.30 3.03
N LEU A 25 -6.80 -4.00 1.92
CA LEU A 25 -7.41 -3.48 0.72
C LEU A 25 -8.62 -4.35 0.38
N LYS A 26 -9.81 -3.73 0.26
CA LYS A 26 -11.06 -4.46 0.03
C LYS A 26 -11.11 -5.22 -1.29
N LYS A 27 -10.39 -4.73 -2.31
CA LYS A 27 -10.33 -5.32 -3.65
C LYS A 27 -8.94 -5.09 -4.23
N SER A 28 -8.32 -6.10 -4.82
CA SER A 28 -7.05 -5.96 -5.54
C SER A 28 -7.22 -5.44 -6.96
N LYS A 29 -8.39 -5.66 -7.57
CA LYS A 29 -8.73 -5.21 -8.93
C LYS A 29 -9.59 -3.95 -8.89
N ILE A 30 -9.21 -2.94 -9.63
CA ILE A 30 -9.79 -1.59 -9.59
C ILE A 30 -10.11 -1.16 -11.02
N GLN A 31 -11.39 -0.93 -11.31
CA GLN A 31 -11.83 -0.53 -12.66
C GLN A 31 -11.32 0.88 -13.02
N PRO A 32 -11.19 1.22 -14.32
CA PRO A 32 -10.88 2.59 -14.75
C PRO A 32 -11.81 3.62 -14.09
N GLY A 33 -11.24 4.65 -13.47
CA GLY A 33 -11.98 5.68 -12.73
C GLY A 33 -12.44 5.28 -11.31
N GLU A 34 -12.37 4.00 -10.92
CA GLU A 34 -12.76 3.55 -9.59
C GLU A 34 -11.76 4.05 -8.54
N THR A 35 -12.30 4.45 -7.39
CA THR A 35 -11.52 4.81 -6.21
C THR A 35 -11.76 3.79 -5.11
N VAL A 36 -10.67 3.19 -4.62
CA VAL A 36 -10.73 2.27 -3.48
C VAL A 36 -10.00 2.85 -2.27
N LYS A 37 -10.54 2.56 -1.09
CA LYS A 37 -9.94 2.93 0.19
C LYS A 37 -8.99 1.82 0.64
N MET A 38 -7.75 2.21 0.94
CA MET A 38 -6.76 1.35 1.58
C MET A 38 -6.76 1.69 3.08
N LYS A 39 -6.92 0.68 3.93
CA LYS A 39 -6.82 0.84 5.38
C LYS A 39 -5.42 0.45 5.82
N VAL A 40 -4.71 1.38 6.43
CA VAL A 40 -3.39 1.14 7.02
C VAL A 40 -3.54 1.22 8.53
N THR A 41 -3.11 0.18 9.23
CA THR A 41 -3.10 0.14 10.70
C THR A 41 -1.65 0.15 11.17
N ALA A 42 -1.36 1.05 12.11
CA ALA A 42 -0.06 1.21 12.74
C ALA A 42 -0.17 0.82 14.22
N VAL A 43 0.45 -0.29 14.60
CA VAL A 43 0.51 -0.76 15.99
C VAL A 43 1.71 -0.10 16.66
N ALA A 44 1.46 0.94 17.47
CA ALA A 44 2.50 1.77 18.07
C ALA A 44 3.52 0.98 18.89
N ALA A 45 3.09 -0.04 19.64
CA ALA A 45 3.97 -0.89 20.43
C ALA A 45 5.00 -1.64 19.58
N ASP A 46 4.57 -2.14 18.43
CA ASP A 46 5.43 -2.90 17.51
C ASP A 46 6.29 -1.98 16.63
N LEU A 47 5.76 -0.81 16.27
CA LEU A 47 6.53 0.22 15.56
C LEU A 47 7.69 0.75 16.40
N LYS A 48 7.47 0.99 17.70
CA LYS A 48 8.54 1.37 18.64
C LYS A 48 9.64 0.31 18.70
N LYS A 49 9.30 -0.97 18.62
CA LYS A 49 10.26 -2.09 18.57
C LYS A 49 10.98 -2.19 17.23
N SER A 50 10.32 -1.79 16.13
CA SER A 50 10.81 -2.00 14.77
C SER A 50 12.12 -1.27 14.45
N ARG A 51 12.57 -0.28 15.24
CA ARG A 51 13.74 0.61 14.98
C ARG A 51 13.75 1.33 13.63
N VAL A 52 12.79 1.06 12.75
CA VAL A 52 12.64 1.66 11.42
C VAL A 52 12.05 3.06 11.58
N ARG A 53 12.82 4.08 11.17
CA ARG A 53 12.40 5.49 11.24
C ARG A 53 11.34 5.87 10.21
N HIS A 54 11.28 5.14 9.09
CA HIS A 54 10.36 5.44 7.99
C HIS A 54 9.64 4.17 7.55
N PRO A 55 8.51 3.86 8.19
CA PRO A 55 7.71 2.70 7.82
C PRO A 55 7.21 2.80 6.39
N ARG A 56 7.23 1.69 5.66
CA ARG A 56 6.91 1.66 4.22
C ARG A 56 6.23 0.37 3.80
N ILE A 57 5.34 0.51 2.83
CA ILE A 57 4.64 -0.58 2.16
C ILE A 57 5.10 -0.61 0.70
N LEU A 58 5.51 -1.79 0.24
CA LEU A 58 5.68 -2.06 -1.18
C LEU A 58 4.36 -2.52 -1.76
N MET A 59 4.02 -1.99 -2.92
CA MET A 59 2.88 -2.43 -3.71
C MET A 59 3.36 -2.74 -5.11
N ILE A 60 3.05 -3.95 -5.60
CA ILE A 60 3.33 -4.36 -6.97
C ILE A 60 2.02 -4.32 -7.75
N THR A 61 2.05 -3.68 -8.91
CA THR A 61 0.86 -3.49 -9.75
C THR A 61 1.14 -3.93 -11.20
N ASN A 62 0.10 -4.00 -12.02
CA ASN A 62 0.21 -4.14 -13.47
C ASN A 62 0.29 -2.79 -14.22
N ASP A 63 0.43 -1.66 -13.51
CA ASP A 63 0.63 -0.35 -14.15
C ASP A 63 2.00 -0.33 -14.85
N PRO A 64 2.08 -0.06 -16.16
CA PRO A 64 3.33 -0.06 -16.90
C PRO A 64 4.31 1.04 -16.46
N GLU A 65 3.81 2.18 -15.96
CA GLU A 65 4.63 3.27 -15.44
C GLU A 65 4.96 3.06 -13.96
N HIS A 66 4.06 2.40 -13.22
CA HIS A 66 4.14 2.25 -11.76
C HIS A 66 4.02 0.79 -11.30
N ALA A 67 4.76 -0.12 -11.94
CA ALA A 67 4.77 -1.54 -11.60
C ALA A 67 5.19 -1.81 -10.15
N LYS A 68 5.96 -0.88 -9.54
CA LYS A 68 6.42 -0.90 -8.16
C LYS A 68 6.17 0.45 -7.49
N VAL A 69 5.28 0.48 -6.51
CA VAL A 69 4.95 1.69 -5.74
C VAL A 69 5.40 1.53 -4.29
N VAL A 70 6.10 2.52 -3.76
CA VAL A 70 6.49 2.56 -2.35
C VAL A 70 5.66 3.62 -1.64
N VAL A 71 4.76 3.18 -0.76
CA VAL A 71 3.95 4.06 0.07
C VAL A 71 4.70 4.29 1.38
N LYS A 72 5.16 5.53 1.58
CA LYS A 72 5.80 5.96 2.83
C LYS A 72 4.70 6.29 3.85
N ILE A 73 4.82 5.73 5.04
CA ILE A 73 3.91 5.98 6.16
C ILE A 73 4.63 6.88 7.16
N ASN A 74 4.02 8.02 7.48
CA ASN A 74 4.51 8.89 8.52
C ASN A 74 3.74 8.59 9.81
N VAL A 75 4.43 8.11 10.82
CA VAL A 75 3.91 7.86 12.18
C VAL A 75 4.68 8.79 13.10
N GLN A 76 3.97 9.74 13.70
CA GLN A 76 4.49 10.67 14.70
C GLN A 76 4.44 10.04 16.09
#